data_AF-A0A9R1R2I2-F1
#
_entry.id   AF-A0A9R1R2I2-F1
#
_cell.length_a   1.000
_cell.length_b   1.000
_cell.length_c   1.000
_cell.angle_alpha   90.00
_cell.angle_beta   90.00
_cell.angle_gamma   90.00
#
_symmetry.space_group_name_H-M   'P 1'
#
loop_
_entity.id
_entity.type
_entity.pdbx_description
1 polymer ?
#
loop_
_entity_poly.entity_id
_entity_poly.type
_entity_poly.pdbx_seq_one_letter_code
_entity_poly.pdbx_strand_id
1 'polypeptide(L)'
;MVCTMCRALLLLGLFLILTPLVCGYTDGGFSVELIHRDSPRSPFHDPSLTPHGRVLAAVQRSYAGSGSPDPDGAVSEVISGTFQLFMYMSAATSLGRRFSYCLAPYLSDASSALNFGSRATVTEPGAVTTPMEASYTVEIVAVRVGNSIIKLPNSKRSPVIVDSGSMLTSLDGELLDPIVEALARSIKLPRKQSPNPELFSVCYQADGMKALEKVFPDVTLELGGGALVKLKAENVFMDLLLRTVCLAIVPVKYEGSVPTIGSVMQHNMHVGYDLDKRTITFAPADCATSFPSPPASVV
;
A
#
# COMPACT_ATOMS: atom_id res chain seq x y z
N MET A 1 4.84 -84.21 -20.31
CA MET A 1 4.80 -84.66 -18.92
C MET A 1 3.97 -83.63 -18.16
N VAL A 2 2.82 -84.07 -17.63
CA VAL A 2 1.70 -83.26 -17.13
C VAL A 2 1.97 -82.70 -15.72
N CYS A 3 1.19 -81.68 -15.33
CA CYS A 3 0.73 -81.27 -13.98
C CYS A 3 1.25 -79.91 -13.47
N THR A 4 0.44 -78.97 -12.97
CA THR A 4 -1.03 -78.76 -12.93
C THR A 4 -1.27 -77.34 -12.38
N MET A 5 -2.39 -76.74 -12.77
CA MET A 5 -2.97 -75.55 -12.13
C MET A 5 -3.27 -75.76 -10.63
N CYS A 6 -3.40 -74.61 -9.96
CA CYS A 6 -4.30 -74.34 -8.82
C CYS A 6 -3.74 -74.52 -7.40
N ARG A 7 -3.40 -73.39 -6.78
CA ARG A 7 -3.87 -73.05 -5.43
C ARG A 7 -4.12 -71.55 -5.35
N ALA A 8 -5.38 -71.18 -5.54
CA ALA A 8 -5.92 -69.94 -5.02
C ALA A 8 -5.89 -70.00 -3.49
N LEU A 9 -5.33 -68.96 -2.84
CA LEU A 9 -5.89 -68.19 -1.73
C LEU A 9 -4.77 -67.54 -0.92
N LEU A 10 -4.96 -66.24 -0.65
CA LEU A 10 -4.38 -65.45 0.44
C LEU A 10 -2.85 -65.27 0.32
N LEU A 11 -2.36 -64.10 -0.08
CA LEU A 11 -2.47 -62.89 0.71
C LEU A 11 -2.38 -61.67 -0.22
N LEU A 12 -3.34 -60.75 -0.08
CA LEU A 12 -3.18 -59.34 -0.42
C LEU A 12 -2.00 -58.79 0.40
N GLY A 13 -0.78 -59.06 -0.05
CA GLY A 13 0.45 -58.48 0.47
C GLY A 13 0.70 -57.14 -0.20
N LEU A 14 -0.09 -56.14 0.19
CA LEU A 14 0.35 -54.76 0.33
C LEU A 14 1.32 -54.26 -0.77
N PHE A 15 0.84 -54.15 -2.01
CA PHE A 15 1.32 -53.10 -2.92
C PHE A 15 0.84 -51.74 -2.37
N LEU A 16 1.25 -51.39 -1.14
CA LEU A 16 1.43 -49.99 -0.78
C LEU A 16 2.68 -49.56 -1.52
N ILE A 17 2.45 -49.24 -2.80
CA ILE A 17 3.27 -48.31 -3.53
C ILE A 17 3.41 -47.14 -2.55
N LEU A 18 4.62 -46.94 -2.05
CA LEU A 18 4.99 -45.70 -1.41
C LEU A 18 4.95 -44.66 -2.54
N THR A 19 3.76 -44.27 -2.98
CA THR A 19 3.57 -42.97 -3.56
C THR A 19 4.11 -42.06 -2.47
N PRO A 20 5.20 -41.33 -2.68
CA PRO A 20 5.41 -40.19 -1.82
C PRO A 20 4.08 -39.45 -1.92
N LEU A 21 3.40 -39.26 -0.79
CA LEU A 21 2.58 -38.08 -0.66
C LEU A 21 3.58 -36.94 -0.88
N VAL A 22 3.80 -36.59 -2.14
CA VAL A 22 4.16 -35.24 -2.51
C VAL A 22 2.92 -34.48 -2.07
N CYS A 23 2.94 -34.09 -0.79
CA CYS A 23 2.02 -33.11 -0.27
C CYS A 23 2.11 -31.98 -1.30
N GLY A 24 0.98 -31.72 -1.96
CA GLY A 24 0.93 -30.90 -3.16
C GLY A 24 1.75 -29.65 -2.97
N TYR A 25 2.56 -29.35 -3.99
CA TYR A 25 3.27 -28.10 -4.21
C TYR A 25 2.54 -26.97 -3.48
N THR A 26 3.02 -26.58 -2.29
CA THR A 26 2.61 -25.30 -1.73
C THR A 26 3.07 -24.31 -2.78
N ASP A 27 2.17 -23.45 -3.22
CA ASP A 27 2.30 -22.62 -4.42
C ASP A 27 3.50 -21.65 -4.37
N GLY A 28 4.43 -21.78 -3.42
CA GLY A 28 5.54 -20.87 -3.19
C GLY A 28 5.10 -19.57 -2.52
N GLY A 29 3.89 -19.50 -1.97
CA GLY A 29 3.33 -18.28 -1.37
C GLY A 29 2.13 -18.50 -0.45
N PHE A 30 1.83 -17.50 0.38
CA PHE A 30 0.69 -17.49 1.30
C PHE A 30 0.17 -16.06 1.51
N SER A 31 -1.00 -15.92 2.12
CA SER A 31 -1.60 -14.63 2.45
C SER A 31 -1.98 -14.58 3.92
N VAL A 32 -1.93 -13.39 4.49
CA VAL A 32 -2.39 -13.07 5.84
C VAL A 32 -3.46 -12.00 5.74
N GLU A 33 -4.47 -12.07 6.61
CA GLU A 33 -5.48 -11.03 6.74
C GLU A 33 -4.82 -9.74 7.24
N LEU A 34 -4.98 -8.66 6.49
CA LEU A 34 -4.58 -7.32 6.89
C LEU A 34 -5.81 -6.60 7.44
N ILE A 35 -5.81 -6.35 8.75
CA ILE A 35 -6.89 -5.65 9.46
C ILE A 35 -6.44 -4.21 9.71
N HIS A 36 -7.23 -3.23 9.28
CA HIS A 36 -6.94 -1.83 9.55
C HIS A 36 -6.93 -1.56 11.06
N ARG A 37 -5.95 -0.78 11.54
CA ARG A 37 -5.74 -0.51 12.98
C ARG A 37 -7.00 0.04 13.66
N ASP A 38 -7.70 0.93 12.98
CA ASP A 38 -8.89 1.62 13.51
C ASP A 38 -10.19 0.84 13.25
N SER A 39 -10.15 -0.36 12.64
CA SER A 39 -11.31 -1.24 12.46
C SER A 39 -11.79 -1.82 13.80
N PRO A 40 -13.10 -1.99 14.06
CA PRO A 40 -13.61 -2.65 15.26
C PRO A 40 -13.08 -4.07 15.52
N ARG A 41 -12.53 -4.73 14.49
CA ARG A 41 -11.90 -6.07 14.60
C ARG A 41 -10.45 -6.01 15.12
N SER A 42 -9.84 -4.83 15.13
CA SER A 42 -8.47 -4.63 15.58
C SER A 42 -8.41 -4.56 17.11
N PRO A 43 -7.41 -5.19 17.74
CA PRO A 43 -7.18 -5.04 19.18
C PRO A 43 -6.77 -3.61 19.57
N PHE A 44 -6.41 -2.76 18.59
CA PHE A 44 -6.05 -1.36 18.78
C PHE A 44 -7.20 -0.39 18.51
N HIS A 45 -8.40 -0.89 18.24
CA HIS A 45 -9.57 -0.04 18.02
C HIS A 45 -9.91 0.71 19.31
N ASP A 46 -9.99 2.04 19.22
CA ASP A 46 -10.51 2.88 20.30
C ASP A 46 -11.97 3.26 20.00
N PRO A 47 -12.94 2.60 20.66
CA PRO A 47 -14.36 2.88 20.44
C PRO A 47 -14.80 4.23 21.02
N SER A 48 -13.97 4.90 21.85
CA SER A 48 -14.29 6.22 22.41
C SER A 48 -14.14 7.35 21.40
N LEU A 49 -13.37 7.13 20.33
CA LEU A 49 -13.14 8.14 19.30
C LEU A 49 -14.31 8.23 18.32
N THR A 50 -14.72 9.45 18.01
CA THR A 50 -15.61 9.72 16.87
C THR A 50 -14.93 9.34 15.55
N PRO A 51 -15.68 9.12 14.45
CA PRO A 51 -15.08 8.84 13.14
C PRO A 51 -14.04 9.89 12.71
N HIS A 52 -14.33 11.18 12.84
CA HIS A 52 -13.36 12.26 12.60
C HIS A 52 -12.17 12.18 13.57
N GLY A 53 -12.42 11.89 14.85
CA GLY A 53 -11.37 11.72 15.86
C GLY A 53 -10.38 10.60 15.50
N ARG A 54 -10.86 9.48 14.95
CA ARG A 54 -10.00 8.38 14.47
C ARG A 54 -9.12 8.82 13.30
N VAL A 55 -9.71 9.53 12.33
CA VAL A 55 -8.98 10.09 11.19
C VAL A 55 -7.87 11.04 11.67
N LEU A 56 -8.19 11.94 12.59
CA LEU A 56 -7.22 12.88 13.13
C LEU A 56 -6.11 12.18 13.92
N ALA A 57 -6.47 11.19 14.76
CA ALA A 57 -5.49 10.42 15.51
C ALA A 57 -4.53 9.65 14.59
N ALA A 58 -5.04 9.08 13.48
CA ALA A 58 -4.21 8.39 12.48
C ALA A 58 -3.21 9.35 11.82
N VAL A 59 -3.65 10.55 11.45
CA VAL A 59 -2.77 11.60 10.89
C VAL A 59 -1.72 12.04 11.92
N GLN A 60 -2.12 12.28 13.16
CA GLN A 60 -1.21 12.70 14.23
C GLN A 60 -0.13 11.66 14.52
N ARG A 61 -0.47 10.35 14.54
CA ARG A 61 0.51 9.27 14.70
C ARG A 61 1.54 9.28 13.58
N SER A 62 1.09 9.41 12.34
CA SER A 62 1.97 9.50 11.17
C SER A 62 2.86 10.76 11.24
N TYR A 63 2.33 11.88 11.71
CA TYR A 63 3.06 13.13 11.82
C TYR A 63 4.04 13.16 13.00
N ALA A 64 3.73 12.49 14.12
CA ALA A 64 4.59 12.39 15.30
C ALA A 64 5.72 11.36 15.13
N GLY A 65 5.47 10.26 14.43
CA GLY A 65 6.48 9.24 14.11
C GLY A 65 7.62 9.74 13.21
N SER A 66 7.47 10.91 12.60
CA SER A 66 8.52 11.57 11.82
C SER A 66 9.66 12.18 12.67
N GLY A 67 9.63 12.09 14.01
CA GLY A 67 10.62 12.76 14.87
C GLY A 67 10.90 12.29 16.31
N SER A 68 10.28 11.22 16.85
CA SER A 68 10.60 10.75 18.22
C SER A 68 10.47 9.23 18.40
N PRO A 69 11.34 8.57 19.21
CA PRO A 69 11.09 7.21 19.70
C PRO A 69 9.96 7.26 20.74
N ASP A 70 8.93 6.45 20.53
CA ASP A 70 7.83 6.28 21.49
C ASP A 70 8.34 5.48 22.72
N PRO A 71 8.22 6.00 23.96
CA PRO A 71 8.66 5.31 25.17
C PRO A 71 7.82 4.08 25.53
N ASP A 72 6.59 3.94 25.00
CA ASP A 72 5.68 2.83 25.33
C ASP A 72 5.68 1.73 24.25
N GLY A 73 6.81 1.56 23.55
CA GLY A 73 7.03 0.71 22.38
C GLY A 73 6.51 -0.73 22.46
N ALA A 74 5.22 -0.89 22.28
CA ALA A 74 4.55 -2.11 21.85
C ALA A 74 3.76 -1.80 20.58
N VAL A 75 4.40 -1.97 19.42
CA VAL A 75 3.73 -1.94 18.11
C VAL A 75 4.31 -3.08 17.28
N SER A 76 3.59 -4.22 17.29
CA SER A 76 3.89 -5.49 16.62
C SER A 76 5.30 -6.06 16.85
N GLU A 77 5.37 -7.18 17.57
CA GLU A 77 6.55 -8.05 17.55
C GLU A 77 6.67 -8.76 16.19
N VAL A 78 7.10 -7.99 15.19
CA VAL A 78 8.21 -8.35 14.30
C VAL A 78 9.30 -7.35 14.68
N ILE A 79 10.26 -7.79 15.48
CA ILE A 79 11.30 -6.93 16.06
C ILE A 79 12.01 -6.15 14.95
N SER A 80 11.79 -4.83 14.93
CA SER A 80 12.47 -3.88 14.05
C SER A 80 13.16 -2.85 14.94
N GLY A 81 14.49 -2.92 15.04
CA GLY A 81 15.28 -1.90 15.68
C GLY A 81 15.10 -0.57 14.94
N THR A 82 14.81 0.48 15.71
CA THR A 82 14.92 1.91 15.38
C THR A 82 14.58 2.31 13.92
N PHE A 83 13.38 2.88 13.73
CA PHE A 83 12.93 3.61 12.53
C PHE A 83 12.57 2.82 11.27
N GLN A 84 12.01 1.62 11.38
CA GLN A 84 11.73 0.87 10.17
C GLN A 84 10.41 0.07 10.18
N LEU A 85 9.39 0.54 9.44
CA LEU A 85 8.36 -0.33 8.84
C LEU A 85 8.96 -1.11 7.65
N PHE A 86 10.14 -1.69 7.84
CA PHE A 86 10.83 -2.48 6.83
C PHE A 86 10.64 -3.93 7.21
N MET A 87 9.93 -4.68 6.38
CA MET A 87 10.02 -6.14 6.41
C MET A 87 11.44 -6.53 6.04
N TYR A 88 12.28 -6.79 7.03
CA TYR A 88 13.61 -7.33 6.82
C TYR A 88 13.47 -8.83 6.53
N MET A 89 13.15 -9.18 5.27
CA MET A 89 13.16 -10.56 4.80
C MET A 89 14.62 -11.02 4.60
N SER A 90 15.28 -11.40 5.70
CA SER A 90 16.71 -11.74 5.74
C SER A 90 17.08 -13.14 5.27
N ALA A 91 16.12 -13.97 4.86
CA ALA A 91 16.40 -15.31 4.38
C ALA A 91 15.83 -15.53 2.99
N ALA A 92 16.63 -16.10 2.09
CA ALA A 92 16.13 -16.77 0.89
C ALA A 92 15.29 -17.97 1.34
N THR A 93 14.02 -17.71 1.65
CA THR A 93 13.02 -18.75 1.88
C THR A 93 12.66 -19.37 0.52
N SER A 94 12.06 -20.56 0.52
CA SER A 94 11.48 -21.17 -0.69
C SER A 94 10.39 -20.31 -1.35
N LEU A 95 10.00 -19.19 -0.73
CA LEU A 95 8.99 -18.25 -1.19
C LEU A 95 9.58 -17.13 -2.07
N GLY A 96 10.91 -16.92 -2.04
CA GLY A 96 11.56 -15.73 -2.62
C GLY A 96 11.36 -14.47 -1.77
N ARG A 97 12.09 -13.39 -2.08
CA ARG A 97 12.04 -12.14 -1.30
C ARG A 97 11.05 -11.16 -1.92
N ARG A 98 9.77 -11.55 -1.88
CA ARG A 98 8.68 -10.74 -2.42
C ARG A 98 7.46 -10.73 -1.50
N PHE A 99 6.84 -9.57 -1.39
CA PHE A 99 5.60 -9.38 -0.65
C PHE A 99 4.74 -8.34 -1.36
N SER A 100 3.42 -8.40 -1.15
CA SER A 100 2.51 -7.38 -1.67
C SER A 100 1.38 -7.15 -0.70
N TYR A 101 0.76 -5.98 -0.78
CA TYR A 101 -0.43 -5.68 0.00
C TYR A 101 -1.45 -4.93 -0.83
N CYS A 102 -2.71 -4.98 -0.40
CA CYS A 102 -3.78 -4.14 -0.92
C CYS A 102 -4.34 -3.33 0.24
N LEU A 103 -4.16 -2.00 0.26
CA LEU A 103 -4.69 -1.19 1.37
C LEU A 103 -6.15 -0.82 1.09
N ALA A 104 -7.07 -1.32 1.93
CA ALA A 104 -8.45 -0.87 1.91
C ALA A 104 -8.52 0.63 2.30
N PRO A 105 -9.50 1.40 1.77
CA PRO A 105 -9.69 2.78 2.18
C PRO A 105 -9.84 2.90 3.70
N TYR A 106 -9.21 3.91 4.31
CA TYR A 106 -9.19 4.13 5.77
C TYR A 106 -10.56 4.27 6.46
N LEU A 107 -11.63 4.54 5.71
CA LEU A 107 -13.02 4.57 6.22
C LEU A 107 -13.73 3.21 6.13
N SER A 108 -13.10 2.21 5.51
CA SER A 108 -13.61 0.85 5.37
C SER A 108 -13.23 0.02 6.58
N ASP A 109 -14.19 -0.76 7.08
CA ASP A 109 -13.93 -1.80 8.09
C ASP A 109 -13.53 -3.15 7.47
N ALA A 110 -13.46 -3.22 6.13
CA ALA A 110 -13.08 -4.43 5.42
C ALA A 110 -11.62 -4.80 5.68
N SER A 111 -11.38 -6.09 5.79
CA SER A 111 -10.04 -6.64 5.80
C SER A 111 -9.53 -6.80 4.38
N SER A 112 -8.21 -6.70 4.23
CA SER A 112 -7.53 -6.90 2.97
C SER A 112 -6.46 -7.98 3.11
N ALA A 113 -5.58 -8.11 2.12
CA ALA A 113 -4.56 -9.14 2.09
C ALA A 113 -3.14 -8.57 2.14
N LEU A 114 -2.28 -9.24 2.91
CA LEU A 114 -0.83 -9.17 2.82
C LEU A 114 -0.33 -10.51 2.28
N ASN A 115 0.32 -10.49 1.12
CA ASN A 115 0.74 -11.68 0.39
C ASN A 115 2.26 -11.83 0.43
N PHE A 116 2.71 -13.08 0.44
CA PHE A 116 4.12 -13.46 0.40
C PHE A 116 4.37 -14.48 -0.69
N GLY A 117 5.58 -14.44 -1.24
CA GLY A 117 6.04 -15.39 -2.24
C GLY A 117 5.26 -15.30 -3.55
N SER A 118 4.93 -16.42 -4.19
CA SER A 118 4.21 -16.41 -5.48
C SER A 118 2.92 -15.58 -5.49
N ARG A 119 2.18 -15.56 -4.36
CA ARG A 119 0.95 -14.78 -4.17
C ARG A 119 1.18 -13.27 -4.13
N ALA A 120 2.42 -12.83 -3.96
CA ALA A 120 2.79 -11.42 -3.98
C ALA A 120 2.91 -10.82 -5.39
N THR A 121 2.70 -11.63 -6.42
CA THR A 121 2.80 -11.17 -7.81
C THR A 121 1.61 -10.26 -8.15
N VAL A 122 1.89 -9.07 -8.66
CA VAL A 122 0.89 -8.08 -9.10
C VAL A 122 0.81 -8.13 -10.62
N THR A 123 -0.34 -8.56 -11.15
CA THR A 123 -0.58 -8.82 -12.59
C THR A 123 -1.89 -8.22 -13.09
N GLU A 124 -2.58 -7.46 -12.24
CA GLU A 124 -3.87 -6.87 -12.56
C GLU A 124 -3.76 -5.89 -13.74
N PRO A 125 -4.84 -5.71 -14.52
CA PRO A 125 -4.87 -4.71 -15.58
C PRO A 125 -4.49 -3.33 -15.07
N GLY A 126 -3.54 -2.69 -15.76
CA GLY A 126 -3.02 -1.38 -15.34
C GLY A 126 -1.84 -1.44 -14.36
N ALA A 127 -1.32 -2.64 -14.06
CA ALA A 127 -0.07 -2.80 -13.33
C ALA A 127 1.08 -2.06 -14.04
N VAL A 128 1.81 -1.23 -13.28
CA VAL A 128 3.00 -0.51 -13.73
C VAL A 128 4.13 -0.72 -12.72
N THR A 129 5.34 -0.94 -13.23
CA THR A 129 6.51 -1.30 -12.41
C THR A 129 7.57 -0.22 -12.51
N THR A 130 8.11 0.18 -11.35
CA THR A 130 9.23 1.12 -11.23
C THR A 130 10.45 0.42 -10.62
N PRO A 131 11.68 0.77 -11.05
CA PRO A 131 12.89 0.41 -10.31
C PRO A 131 12.85 0.92 -8.87
N MET A 132 13.41 0.13 -7.97
CA MET A 132 13.53 0.43 -6.55
C MET A 132 15.00 0.47 -6.14
N GLU A 133 15.38 1.56 -5.48
CA GLU A 133 16.71 1.76 -4.93
C GLU A 133 16.82 1.12 -3.54
N ALA A 134 17.71 1.62 -2.67
CA ALA A 134 17.78 1.15 -1.30
C ALA A 134 16.55 1.59 -0.51
N SER A 135 16.17 0.80 0.49
CA SER A 135 15.13 1.18 1.45
C SER A 135 13.76 1.52 0.83
N TYR A 136 13.27 0.72 -0.13
CA TYR A 136 11.96 0.92 -0.77
C TYR A 136 11.80 2.28 -1.49
N THR A 137 12.91 2.95 -1.78
CA THR A 137 12.94 4.24 -2.45
C THR A 137 12.69 4.07 -3.95
N VAL A 138 11.82 4.92 -4.50
CA VAL A 138 11.60 5.09 -5.94
C VAL A 138 11.86 6.56 -6.30
N GLU A 139 11.95 6.87 -7.59
CA GLU A 139 12.15 8.24 -8.06
C GLU A 139 10.86 8.80 -8.64
N ILE A 140 10.41 9.96 -8.15
CA ILE A 140 9.38 10.77 -8.80
C ILE A 140 10.04 11.56 -9.93
N VAL A 141 9.64 11.30 -11.16
CA VAL A 141 10.14 12.00 -12.35
C VAL A 141 9.28 13.23 -12.62
N ALA A 142 7.96 13.10 -12.52
CA ALA A 142 7.01 14.18 -12.69
C ALA A 142 5.67 13.88 -12.03
N VAL A 143 4.88 14.92 -11.78
CA VAL A 143 3.46 14.83 -11.45
C VAL A 143 2.67 15.56 -12.52
N ARG A 144 1.71 14.87 -13.12
CA ARG A 144 0.79 15.46 -14.10
C ARG A 144 -0.53 15.79 -13.41
N VAL A 145 -1.00 17.02 -13.59
CA VAL A 145 -2.30 17.49 -13.07
C VAL A 145 -3.05 18.16 -14.22
N GLY A 146 -4.04 17.47 -14.78
CA GLY A 146 -4.67 17.82 -16.05
C GLY A 146 -3.60 18.01 -17.14
N ASN A 147 -3.53 19.22 -17.69
CA ASN A 147 -2.55 19.57 -18.73
C ASN A 147 -1.20 20.06 -18.19
N SER A 148 -1.05 20.17 -16.87
CA SER A 148 0.20 20.66 -16.25
C SER A 148 1.15 19.48 -15.99
N ILE A 149 2.41 19.60 -16.43
CA ILE A 149 3.49 18.66 -16.10
C ILE A 149 4.41 19.36 -15.11
N ILE A 150 4.51 18.84 -13.90
CA ILE A 150 5.28 19.42 -12.80
C ILE A 150 6.44 18.48 -12.52
N LYS A 151 7.66 19.00 -12.54
CA LYS A 151 8.88 18.24 -12.26
C LYS A 151 9.95 19.15 -11.70
N LEU A 152 10.89 18.57 -10.97
CA LEU A 152 12.07 19.29 -10.51
C LEU A 152 12.99 19.63 -11.71
N PRO A 153 13.88 20.64 -11.57
CA PRO A 153 14.93 20.89 -12.55
C PRO A 153 15.77 19.64 -12.79
N ASN A 154 16.26 19.43 -14.02
CA ASN A 154 17.00 18.22 -14.42
C ASN A 154 18.25 17.91 -13.57
N SER A 155 18.78 18.89 -12.82
CA SER A 155 19.91 18.72 -11.90
C SER A 155 19.54 18.14 -10.54
N LYS A 156 18.24 18.01 -10.22
CA LYS A 156 17.73 17.52 -8.94
C LYS A 156 16.94 16.23 -9.15
N ARG A 157 17.16 15.27 -8.27
CA ARG A 157 16.37 14.04 -8.17
C ARG A 157 15.28 14.21 -7.12
N SER A 158 14.20 13.43 -7.22
CA SER A 158 13.14 13.37 -6.21
C SER A 158 12.98 11.93 -5.71
N PRO A 159 13.90 11.44 -4.86
CA PRO A 159 13.74 10.14 -4.23
C PRO A 159 12.60 10.17 -3.20
N VAL A 160 11.79 9.13 -3.17
CA VAL A 160 10.66 9.01 -2.26
C VAL A 160 10.54 7.56 -1.77
N ILE A 161 10.33 7.38 -0.46
CA ILE A 161 10.10 6.05 0.12
C ILE A 161 8.61 5.70 -0.02
N VAL A 162 8.30 4.50 -0.51
CA VAL A 162 6.91 3.99 -0.49
C VAL A 162 6.60 3.42 0.89
N ASP A 163 5.89 4.19 1.71
CA ASP A 163 5.72 3.94 3.14
C ASP A 163 4.24 3.81 3.53
N SER A 164 3.79 2.58 3.75
CA SER A 164 2.43 2.30 4.22
C SER A 164 2.21 2.63 5.71
N GLY A 165 3.27 2.94 6.46
CA GLY A 165 3.25 3.31 7.88
C GLY A 165 3.01 4.80 8.10
N SER A 166 3.22 5.62 7.09
CA SER A 166 2.83 7.03 7.06
C SER A 166 1.45 7.18 6.42
N MET A 167 0.53 7.89 7.06
CA MET A 167 -0.81 8.11 6.50
C MET A 167 -0.78 9.12 5.35
N LEU A 168 -0.10 10.25 5.56
CA LEU A 168 0.01 11.33 4.58
C LEU A 168 1.25 11.14 3.70
N THR A 169 1.16 11.59 2.45
CA THR A 169 2.34 11.72 1.58
C THR A 169 3.10 12.97 1.95
N SER A 170 4.42 12.89 2.07
CA SER A 170 5.28 14.06 2.26
C SER A 170 6.15 14.30 1.04
N LEU A 171 6.21 15.54 0.55
CA LEU A 171 7.01 15.93 -0.62
C LEU A 171 7.83 17.19 -0.32
N ASP A 172 8.95 17.36 -1.04
CA ASP A 172 9.70 18.61 -1.02
C ASP A 172 8.82 19.77 -1.52
N GLY A 173 8.90 20.93 -0.85
CA GLY A 173 8.09 22.11 -1.19
C GLY A 173 8.22 22.54 -2.65
N GLU A 174 9.44 22.46 -3.22
CA GLU A 174 9.71 22.79 -4.62
C GLU A 174 8.91 21.93 -5.62
N LEU A 175 8.56 20.70 -5.24
CA LEU A 175 7.67 19.83 -6.01
C LEU A 175 6.20 20.00 -5.60
N LEU A 176 5.92 20.16 -4.31
CA LEU A 176 4.57 20.25 -3.76
C LEU A 176 3.83 21.53 -4.14
N ASP A 177 4.47 22.69 -4.06
CA ASP A 177 3.81 23.98 -4.24
C ASP A 177 3.16 24.10 -5.64
N PRO A 178 3.83 23.75 -6.76
CA PRO A 178 3.20 23.77 -8.07
C PRO A 178 2.08 22.72 -8.23
N ILE A 179 2.14 21.59 -7.52
CA ILE A 179 1.06 20.59 -7.48
C ILE A 179 -0.18 21.18 -6.82
N VAL A 180 0.00 21.81 -5.66
CA VAL A 180 -1.06 22.50 -4.93
C VAL A 180 -1.72 23.56 -5.80
N GLU A 181 -0.93 24.38 -6.49
CA GLU A 181 -1.44 25.40 -7.41
C GLU A 181 -2.22 24.81 -8.59
N ALA A 182 -1.72 23.73 -9.20
CA ALA A 182 -2.40 23.07 -10.33
C ALA A 182 -3.73 22.43 -9.91
N LEU A 183 -3.76 21.77 -8.73
CA LEU A 183 -4.99 21.22 -8.15
C LEU A 183 -5.98 22.33 -7.82
N ALA A 184 -5.53 23.40 -7.15
CA ALA A 184 -6.36 24.52 -6.77
C ALA A 184 -6.97 25.26 -7.97
N ARG A 185 -6.21 25.38 -9.07
CA ARG A 185 -6.73 25.94 -10.33
C ARG A 185 -7.77 25.03 -10.98
N SER A 186 -7.64 23.72 -10.85
CA SER A 186 -8.51 22.74 -11.53
C SER A 186 -9.82 22.49 -10.77
N ILE A 187 -9.75 22.32 -9.45
CA ILE A 187 -10.90 21.95 -8.61
C ILE A 187 -11.75 23.19 -8.29
N LYS A 188 -12.99 23.22 -8.77
CA LYS A 188 -13.93 24.35 -8.63
C LYS A 188 -14.89 24.24 -7.44
N LEU A 189 -14.47 23.56 -6.37
CA LEU A 189 -15.25 23.48 -5.14
C LEU A 189 -14.99 24.68 -4.22
N PRO A 190 -15.96 25.06 -3.35
CA PRO A 190 -15.73 26.09 -2.35
C PRO A 190 -14.58 25.69 -1.41
N ARG A 191 -13.60 26.59 -1.25
CA ARG A 191 -12.51 26.41 -0.28
C ARG A 191 -13.06 26.51 1.14
N LYS A 192 -12.52 25.70 2.04
CA LYS A 192 -12.87 25.72 3.47
C LYS A 192 -11.59 25.78 4.28
N GLN A 193 -11.60 26.54 5.36
CA GLN A 193 -10.48 26.55 6.30
C GLN A 193 -10.38 25.19 6.99
N SER A 194 -9.16 24.64 7.05
CA SER A 194 -8.91 23.39 7.75
C SER A 194 -9.14 23.56 9.27
N PRO A 195 -9.76 22.58 9.95
CA PRO A 195 -9.74 22.49 11.41
C PRO A 195 -8.31 22.36 11.98
N ASN A 196 -7.38 21.83 11.18
CA ASN A 196 -5.96 21.66 11.53
C ASN A 196 -5.08 22.25 10.41
N PRO A 197 -4.88 23.58 10.39
CA PRO A 197 -4.19 24.27 9.30
C PRO A 197 -2.72 23.87 9.15
N GLU A 198 -2.08 23.44 10.26
CA GLU A 198 -0.71 22.93 10.26
C GLU A 198 -0.54 21.60 9.52
N LEU A 199 -1.62 20.83 9.37
CA LEU A 199 -1.62 19.51 8.71
C LEU A 199 -2.22 19.57 7.30
N PHE A 200 -3.22 20.43 7.09
CA PHE A 200 -3.95 20.49 5.83
C PHE A 200 -3.96 21.91 5.27
N SER A 201 -3.08 22.16 4.31
CA SER A 201 -2.96 23.44 3.59
C SER A 201 -4.14 23.70 2.65
N VAL A 202 -4.80 22.64 2.17
CA VAL A 202 -5.81 22.70 1.12
C VAL A 202 -7.01 21.87 1.51
N CYS A 203 -8.15 22.53 1.74
CA CYS A 203 -9.43 21.86 1.97
C CYS A 203 -10.57 22.47 1.16
N TYR A 204 -11.57 21.64 0.87
CA TYR A 204 -12.78 22.00 0.14
C TYR A 204 -14.01 21.56 0.92
N GLN A 205 -15.08 22.35 0.83
CA GLN A 205 -16.39 21.93 1.29
C GLN A 205 -16.96 20.91 0.31
N ALA A 206 -17.12 19.68 0.77
CA ALA A 206 -17.64 18.56 -0.02
C ALA A 206 -18.34 17.56 0.88
N ASP A 207 -19.40 16.92 0.37
CA ASP A 207 -20.07 15.82 1.05
C ASP A 207 -19.38 14.49 0.73
N GLY A 208 -18.14 14.39 1.22
CA GLY A 208 -17.24 13.27 1.05
C GLY A 208 -16.59 13.13 -0.33
N MET A 209 -15.81 12.06 -0.47
CA MET A 209 -14.92 11.85 -1.63
C MET A 209 -15.67 11.75 -2.97
N LYS A 210 -16.90 11.22 -2.98
CA LYS A 210 -17.73 11.11 -4.19
C LYS A 210 -18.07 12.46 -4.82
N ALA A 211 -18.18 13.51 -4.01
CA ALA A 211 -18.42 14.86 -4.52
C ALA A 211 -17.15 15.44 -5.18
N LEU A 212 -15.98 15.17 -4.60
CA LEU A 212 -14.69 15.60 -5.15
C LEU A 212 -14.36 14.87 -6.46
N GLU A 213 -14.60 13.55 -6.52
CA GLU A 213 -14.28 12.72 -7.70
C GLU A 213 -14.91 13.26 -9.00
N LYS A 214 -16.12 13.85 -8.92
CA LYS A 214 -16.83 14.41 -10.09
C LYS A 214 -16.12 15.60 -10.74
N VAL A 215 -15.26 16.28 -9.99
CA VAL A 215 -14.56 17.49 -10.41
C VAL A 215 -13.04 17.37 -10.24
N PHE A 216 -12.57 16.17 -9.90
CA PHE A 216 -11.16 15.89 -9.70
C PHE A 216 -10.47 15.83 -11.07
N PRO A 217 -9.36 16.56 -11.28
CA PRO A 217 -8.62 16.49 -12.53
C PRO A 217 -7.93 15.14 -12.70
N ASP A 218 -7.55 14.79 -13.93
CA ASP A 218 -6.63 13.67 -14.14
C ASP A 218 -5.32 13.96 -13.40
N VAL A 219 -4.92 13.05 -12.51
CA VAL A 219 -3.64 13.12 -11.80
C VAL A 219 -2.84 11.86 -12.07
N THR A 220 -1.57 12.01 -12.45
CA THR A 220 -0.67 10.88 -12.70
C THR A 220 0.69 11.15 -12.08
N LEU A 221 1.16 10.20 -11.27
CA LEU A 221 2.52 10.17 -10.76
C LEU A 221 3.40 9.41 -11.74
N GLU A 222 4.36 10.10 -12.34
CA GLU A 222 5.36 9.51 -13.24
C GLU A 222 6.58 9.14 -12.40
N LEU A 223 6.85 7.84 -12.30
CA LEU A 223 7.97 7.28 -11.56
C LEU A 223 9.11 6.86 -12.51
N GLY A 224 10.27 6.58 -11.92
CA GLY A 224 11.43 6.03 -12.61
C GLY A 224 11.08 4.81 -13.49
N GLY A 225 11.81 4.63 -14.58
CA GLY A 225 11.52 3.57 -15.56
C GLY A 225 10.26 3.80 -16.41
N GLY A 226 9.64 4.98 -16.31
CA GLY A 226 8.46 5.36 -17.12
C GLY A 226 7.14 4.83 -16.57
N ALA A 227 7.09 4.39 -15.31
CA ALA A 227 5.86 3.91 -14.70
C ALA A 227 4.88 5.07 -14.46
N LEU A 228 3.65 4.93 -14.94
CA LEU A 228 2.60 5.95 -14.84
C LEU A 228 1.50 5.50 -13.89
N VAL A 229 1.58 5.93 -12.63
CA VAL A 229 0.59 5.60 -11.60
C VAL A 229 -0.54 6.63 -11.66
N LYS A 230 -1.71 6.21 -12.15
CA LYS A 230 -2.91 7.07 -12.18
C LYS A 230 -3.52 7.14 -10.78
N LEU A 231 -3.73 8.36 -10.30
CA LEU A 231 -4.28 8.62 -8.97
C LEU A 231 -5.73 9.09 -9.08
N LYS A 232 -6.60 8.58 -8.20
CA LYS A 232 -7.97 9.07 -8.00
C LYS A 232 -8.01 10.12 -6.89
N ALA A 233 -9.17 10.75 -6.68
CA ALA A 233 -9.30 11.72 -5.61
C ALA A 233 -8.96 11.11 -4.24
N GLU A 234 -9.35 9.86 -3.99
CA GLU A 234 -9.06 9.11 -2.75
C GLU A 234 -7.58 8.81 -2.49
N ASN A 235 -6.73 8.97 -3.51
CA ASN A 235 -5.28 8.83 -3.38
C ASN A 235 -4.58 10.17 -3.07
N VAL A 236 -5.25 11.30 -3.28
CA VAL A 236 -4.66 12.64 -3.16
C VAL A 236 -5.32 13.46 -2.06
N PHE A 237 -6.58 13.17 -1.74
CA PHE A 237 -7.39 13.83 -0.73
C PHE A 237 -7.97 12.82 0.25
N MET A 238 -8.27 13.31 1.45
CA MET A 238 -8.96 12.57 2.49
C MET A 238 -10.18 13.34 2.97
N ASP A 239 -11.26 12.61 3.26
CA ASP A 239 -12.46 13.10 3.92
C ASP A 239 -12.27 13.14 5.45
N LEU A 240 -12.47 14.33 6.02
CA LEU A 240 -12.43 14.55 7.47
C LEU A 240 -13.80 14.29 8.13
N LEU A 241 -14.83 13.88 7.39
CA LEU A 241 -16.18 13.61 7.90
C LEU A 241 -16.85 14.83 8.56
N LEU A 242 -16.41 16.03 8.17
CA LEU A 242 -16.94 17.33 8.64
C LEU A 242 -17.51 18.14 7.46
N ARG A 243 -18.01 17.45 6.43
CA ARG A 243 -18.30 18.01 5.09
C ARG A 243 -17.10 18.77 4.53
N THR A 244 -15.92 18.18 4.70
CA THR A 244 -14.63 18.76 4.33
C THR A 244 -13.73 17.65 3.81
N VAL A 245 -13.20 17.83 2.60
CA VAL A 245 -12.11 17.00 2.06
C VAL A 245 -10.84 17.84 2.01
N CYS A 246 -9.71 17.26 2.42
CA CYS A 246 -8.44 17.95 2.55
C CYS A 246 -7.35 17.20 1.79
N LEU A 247 -6.38 17.94 1.26
CA LEU A 247 -5.21 17.41 0.58
C LEU A 247 -4.43 16.53 1.55
N ALA A 248 -4.14 15.30 1.16
CA ALA A 248 -3.41 14.31 1.94
C ALA A 248 -1.90 14.31 1.60
N ILE A 249 -1.39 15.45 1.13
CA ILE A 249 0.00 15.68 0.77
C ILE A 249 0.50 16.90 1.55
N VAL A 250 1.60 16.74 2.28
CA VAL A 250 2.20 17.74 3.16
C VAL A 250 3.65 18.01 2.77
N PRO A 251 4.20 19.18 3.11
CA PRO A 251 5.63 19.40 2.94
C PRO A 251 6.43 18.49 3.88
N VAL A 252 7.65 18.13 3.48
CA VAL A 252 8.63 17.53 4.40
C VAL A 252 8.87 18.50 5.57
N LYS A 253 8.79 18.00 6.80
CA LYS A 253 8.80 18.81 8.03
C LYS A 253 10.21 19.16 8.50
N TYR A 254 11.13 18.19 8.45
CA TYR A 254 12.49 18.34 8.96
C TYR A 254 13.48 18.32 7.80
N GLU A 255 14.40 19.26 7.80
CA GLU A 255 15.48 19.30 6.83
C GLU A 255 16.29 18.00 6.90
N GLY A 256 16.48 17.34 5.75
CA GLY A 256 17.17 16.05 5.66
C GLY A 256 16.28 14.81 5.84
N SER A 257 15.00 14.95 6.17
CA SER A 257 14.05 13.82 6.08
C SER A 257 13.80 13.44 4.62
N VAL A 258 13.65 12.15 4.35
CA VAL A 258 13.34 11.65 3.00
C VAL A 258 11.83 11.75 2.76
N PRO A 259 11.37 12.31 1.63
CA PRO A 259 9.98 12.31 1.22
C PRO A 259 9.34 10.91 1.24
N THR A 260 8.03 10.84 1.45
CA THR A 260 7.29 9.57 1.53
C THR A 260 6.00 9.56 0.70
N ILE A 261 5.73 8.44 0.02
CA ILE A 261 4.41 8.11 -0.50
C ILE A 261 3.65 7.41 0.62
N GLY A 262 2.70 8.11 1.23
CA GLY A 262 1.90 7.59 2.35
C GLY A 262 0.80 6.63 1.92
N SER A 263 0.19 5.95 2.90
CA SER A 263 -0.86 4.94 2.71
C SER A 263 -2.10 5.47 2.01
N VAL A 264 -2.47 6.75 2.21
CA VAL A 264 -3.61 7.35 1.47
C VAL A 264 -3.41 7.27 -0.04
N MET A 265 -2.20 7.57 -0.53
CA MET A 265 -1.88 7.48 -1.96
C MET A 265 -1.88 6.04 -2.48
N GLN A 266 -1.72 5.06 -1.59
CA GLN A 266 -1.68 3.63 -1.90
C GLN A 266 -3.06 2.94 -1.75
N HIS A 267 -4.08 3.62 -1.22
CA HIS A 267 -5.42 3.03 -1.08
C HIS A 267 -5.98 2.56 -2.42
N ASN A 268 -6.66 1.40 -2.40
CA ASN A 268 -7.19 0.78 -3.62
C ASN A 268 -6.12 0.55 -4.71
N MET A 269 -4.89 0.27 -4.25
CA MET A 269 -3.82 -0.23 -5.09
C MET A 269 -3.27 -1.54 -4.52
N HIS A 270 -3.07 -2.53 -5.38
CA HIS A 270 -2.25 -3.69 -5.08
C HIS A 270 -0.79 -3.30 -5.32
N VAL A 271 -0.02 -3.17 -4.25
CA VAL A 271 1.38 -2.73 -4.27
C VAL A 271 2.27 -3.93 -3.99
N GLY A 272 3.08 -4.31 -4.98
CA GLY A 272 3.96 -5.46 -4.94
C GLY A 272 5.42 -5.04 -4.87
N TYR A 273 6.17 -5.68 -3.97
CA TYR A 273 7.59 -5.48 -3.76
C TYR A 273 8.33 -6.75 -4.16
N ASP A 274 9.20 -6.65 -5.15
CA ASP A 274 10.11 -7.72 -5.54
C ASP A 274 11.54 -7.28 -5.19
N LEU A 275 12.04 -7.77 -4.05
CA LEU A 275 13.39 -7.43 -3.56
C LEU A 275 14.49 -8.14 -4.35
N ASP A 276 14.16 -9.22 -5.05
CA ASP A 276 15.09 -9.93 -5.93
C ASP A 276 15.29 -9.17 -7.23
N LYS A 277 14.21 -8.63 -7.82
CA LYS A 277 14.27 -7.78 -9.02
C LYS A 277 14.53 -6.31 -8.72
N ARG A 278 14.46 -5.90 -7.45
CA ARG A 278 14.54 -4.50 -7.01
C ARG A 278 13.53 -3.61 -7.72
N THR A 279 12.25 -4.00 -7.63
CA THR A 279 11.16 -3.26 -8.26
C THR A 279 9.95 -3.15 -7.34
N ILE A 280 9.18 -2.08 -7.52
CA ILE A 280 7.83 -1.94 -6.95
C ILE A 280 6.83 -1.88 -8.10
N THR A 281 5.75 -2.63 -7.98
CA THR A 281 4.63 -2.64 -8.95
C THR A 281 3.38 -2.08 -8.28
N PHE A 282 2.69 -1.18 -8.97
CA PHE A 282 1.42 -0.61 -8.56
C PHE A 282 0.34 -1.02 -9.54
N ALA A 283 -0.79 -1.52 -9.05
CA ALA A 283 -1.96 -1.76 -9.88
C ALA A 283 -3.24 -1.28 -9.17
N PRO A 284 -4.21 -0.69 -9.88
CA PRO A 284 -5.50 -0.37 -9.29
C PRO A 284 -6.22 -1.65 -8.86
N ALA A 285 -6.84 -1.63 -7.68
CA ALA A 285 -7.57 -2.77 -7.12
C ALA A 285 -8.74 -2.32 -6.24
N ASP A 286 -9.72 -3.20 -6.03
CA ASP A 286 -10.70 -3.02 -4.96
C ASP A 286 -10.20 -3.77 -3.71
N CYS A 287 -9.52 -3.05 -2.83
CA CYS A 287 -8.88 -3.69 -1.69
C CYS A 287 -9.87 -4.10 -0.60
N ALA A 288 -11.10 -3.57 -0.59
CA ALA A 288 -12.13 -3.96 0.37
C ALA A 288 -12.74 -5.34 0.08
N THR A 289 -12.52 -5.89 -1.13
CA THR A 289 -12.95 -7.23 -1.52
C THR A 289 -11.76 -8.19 -1.74
N SER A 290 -10.55 -7.76 -1.36
CA SER A 290 -9.31 -8.51 -1.58
C SER A 290 -9.08 -9.65 -0.56
N PHE A 291 -9.91 -9.79 0.47
CA PHE A 291 -9.83 -10.88 1.45
C PHE A 291 -11.16 -11.66 1.60
N PRO A 292 -11.13 -13.01 1.62
CA PRO A 292 -9.96 -13.87 1.50
C PRO A 292 -9.33 -13.75 0.11
N SER A 293 -7.99 -13.71 0.07
CA SER A 293 -7.27 -13.51 -1.18
C SER A 293 -7.58 -14.63 -2.18
N PRO A 294 -7.78 -14.32 -3.47
CA PRO A 294 -8.06 -15.34 -4.49
C PRO A 294 -6.89 -16.34 -4.56
N PRO A 295 -7.16 -17.62 -4.93
CA PRO A 295 -6.11 -18.62 -5.08
C PRO A 295 -4.96 -18.10 -5.94
N ALA A 296 -3.72 -18.51 -5.67
CA ALA A 296 -2.63 -18.11 -6.56
C ALA A 296 -2.96 -18.58 -7.98
N SER A 297 -2.72 -17.70 -8.95
CA SER A 297 -2.91 -18.06 -10.34
C SER A 297 -1.87 -19.13 -10.68
N VAL A 298 -2.35 -20.32 -11.05
CA VAL A 298 -1.51 -21.40 -11.56
C VAL A 298 -1.07 -20.96 -12.96
N VAL A 299 0.09 -20.33 -13.07
CA VAL A 299 0.73 -19.97 -14.34
C VAL A 299 1.52 -21.17 -14.85
#